data_AF-A0A1T4VZD6-F1
#
_entry.id   AF-A0A1T4VZD6-F1
#
_cell.length_a   1.000
_cell.length_b   1.000
_cell.length_c   1.000
_cell.angle_alpha   90.00
_cell.angle_beta   90.00
_cell.angle_gamma   90.00
#
_symmetry.space_group_name_H-M   'P 1'
#
loop_
_entity.id
_entity.type
_entity.pdbx_description
1 polymer ?
#
loop_
_entity_poly.entity_id
_entity_poly.type
_entity_poly.pdbx_seq_one_letter_code
_entity_poly.pdbx_strand_id
1 'polypeptide(L)'
;MTKDKPIKSLEDLKGLKIRVSSRNVGDLLTAWGASPVSMPITEVYNSMSTGVIDGVYTDASVLQSFKLNEVTQYVTKGMHSALSPQFLIMNRDSWEGLDEAGKAAMTKLTGVEMSEKGRKIQADHAEAALKAFTENGKEVITLSETEAAKFNAASAKLLDQAVADLEAKGVKAQDFVSALKQ
;
A
#
# COMPACT_ATOMS: atom_id res chain seq x y z
N MET A 1 -0.06 3.83 -9.39
CA MET A 1 -0.88 3.67 -10.60
C MET A 1 -1.23 5.06 -11.11
N THR A 2 -1.12 5.32 -12.40
CA THR A 2 -1.42 6.63 -13.00
C THR A 2 -2.26 6.49 -14.27
N LYS A 3 -3.09 7.51 -14.52
CA LYS A 3 -4.01 7.54 -15.66
C LYS A 3 -3.25 7.79 -16.96
N ASP A 4 -2.56 8.92 -17.07
CA ASP A 4 -1.99 9.38 -18.36
C ASP A 4 -0.47 9.54 -18.36
N LYS A 5 0.17 9.64 -17.18
CA LYS A 5 1.60 9.92 -17.08
C LYS A 5 2.40 8.70 -16.61
N PRO A 6 3.33 8.16 -17.42
CA PRO A 6 4.27 7.15 -16.94
C PRO A 6 5.20 7.76 -15.89
N ILE A 7 5.44 7.02 -14.80
CA ILE A 7 6.36 7.46 -13.74
C ILE A 7 7.64 6.64 -13.86
N LYS A 8 8.71 7.26 -14.34
CA LYS A 8 10.03 6.65 -14.53
C LYS A 8 11.08 7.28 -13.61
N SER A 9 10.84 8.49 -13.10
CA SER A 9 11.66 9.16 -12.08
C SER A 9 10.81 9.97 -11.09
N LEU A 10 11.44 10.59 -10.08
CA LEU A 10 10.75 11.45 -9.11
C LEU A 10 10.15 12.71 -9.77
N GLU A 11 10.82 13.25 -10.79
CA GLU A 11 10.37 14.43 -11.53
C GLU A 11 9.02 14.19 -12.22
N ASP A 12 8.72 12.96 -12.60
CA ASP A 12 7.45 12.60 -13.21
C ASP A 12 6.27 12.73 -12.24
N LEU A 13 6.50 12.54 -10.93
CA LEU A 13 5.47 12.67 -9.90
C LEU A 13 5.18 14.11 -9.50
N LYS A 14 6.05 15.06 -9.84
CA LYS A 14 5.98 16.43 -9.32
C LYS A 14 4.64 17.08 -9.66
N GLY A 15 3.91 17.46 -8.61
CA GLY A 15 2.62 18.16 -8.73
C GLY A 15 1.44 17.28 -9.15
N LEU A 16 1.63 15.96 -9.37
CA LEU A 16 0.51 15.05 -9.62
C LEU A 16 -0.32 14.88 -8.36
N LYS A 17 -1.65 14.93 -8.52
CA LYS A 17 -2.62 14.64 -7.46
C LYS A 17 -2.75 13.12 -7.32
N ILE A 18 -2.10 12.55 -6.31
CA ILE A 18 -2.08 11.10 -6.10
C ILE A 18 -2.94 10.75 -4.89
N ARG A 19 -3.92 9.86 -5.09
CA ARG A 19 -4.73 9.38 -3.96
C ARG A 19 -3.91 8.57 -2.99
N VAL A 20 -4.14 8.80 -1.69
CA VAL A 20 -3.55 8.07 -0.56
C VAL A 20 -4.63 7.57 0.41
N SER A 21 -4.37 6.45 1.09
CA SER A 21 -5.29 5.84 2.08
C SER A 21 -5.10 6.34 3.51
N SER A 22 -3.97 6.99 3.80
CA SER A 22 -3.60 7.38 5.16
C SER A 22 -2.57 8.50 5.16
N ARG A 23 -2.39 9.14 6.32
CA ARG A 23 -1.47 10.27 6.50
C ARG A 23 -0.02 9.89 6.22
N ASN A 24 0.47 8.77 6.76
CA ASN A 24 1.85 8.30 6.54
C ASN A 24 2.17 8.06 5.06
N VAL A 25 1.20 7.55 4.29
CA VAL A 25 1.34 7.42 2.83
C VAL A 25 1.31 8.80 2.17
N GLY A 26 0.50 9.74 2.67
CA GLY A 26 0.53 11.14 2.24
C GLY A 26 1.90 11.79 2.42
N ASP A 27 2.54 11.59 3.56
CA ASP A 27 3.89 12.11 3.85
C ASP A 27 4.93 11.49 2.91
N LEU A 28 4.81 10.19 2.61
CA LEU A 28 5.64 9.49 1.61
C LEU A 28 5.51 10.11 0.22
N LEU A 29 4.28 10.30 -0.26
CA LEU A 29 4.03 10.88 -1.59
C LEU A 29 4.46 12.34 -1.68
N THR A 30 4.33 13.09 -0.58
CA THR A 30 4.84 14.47 -0.47
C THR A 30 6.36 14.49 -0.57
N ALA A 31 7.06 13.58 0.12
CA ALA A 31 8.51 13.45 0.03
C ALA A 31 8.97 13.07 -1.39
N TRP A 32 8.15 12.34 -2.15
CA TRP A 32 8.38 12.05 -3.57
C TRP A 32 7.98 13.19 -4.52
N GLY A 33 7.46 14.30 -4.01
CA GLY A 33 7.11 15.50 -4.79
C GLY A 33 5.69 15.51 -5.37
N ALA A 34 4.87 14.49 -5.08
CA ALA A 34 3.46 14.46 -5.47
C ALA A 34 2.61 15.32 -4.51
N SER A 35 1.37 15.61 -4.92
CA SER A 35 0.35 16.25 -4.09
C SER A 35 -0.65 15.19 -3.61
N PRO A 36 -0.56 14.70 -2.36
CA PRO A 36 -1.44 13.63 -1.88
C PRO A 36 -2.88 14.12 -1.73
N VAL A 37 -3.84 13.28 -2.11
CA VAL A 37 -5.29 13.51 -1.90
C VAL A 37 -5.86 12.35 -1.10
N SER A 38 -6.42 12.61 0.07
CA SER A 38 -6.99 11.55 0.92
C SER A 38 -8.44 11.28 0.55
N MET A 39 -8.78 10.03 0.24
CA MET A 39 -10.15 9.56 0.00
C MET A 39 -10.23 8.01 0.11
N PRO A 40 -11.41 7.44 0.42
CA PRO A 40 -11.60 5.99 0.41
C PRO A 40 -11.43 5.39 -1.00
N ILE A 41 -11.02 4.13 -1.08
CA ILE A 41 -10.70 3.47 -2.36
C ILE A 41 -11.92 3.37 -3.29
N THR A 42 -13.13 3.33 -2.72
CA THR A 42 -14.41 3.29 -3.44
C THR A 42 -14.66 4.54 -4.29
N GLU A 43 -14.03 5.67 -3.98
CA GLU A 43 -14.16 6.94 -4.72
C GLU A 43 -13.10 7.10 -5.82
N VAL A 44 -12.07 6.25 -5.84
CA VAL A 44 -10.89 6.39 -6.71
C VAL A 44 -11.26 6.27 -8.18
N TYR A 45 -12.09 5.29 -8.54
CA TYR A 45 -12.49 5.07 -9.94
C TYR A 45 -13.08 6.34 -10.55
N ASN A 46 -14.10 6.91 -9.88
CA ASN A 46 -14.78 8.10 -10.37
C ASN A 46 -13.84 9.31 -10.36
N SER A 47 -13.02 9.45 -9.32
CA SER A 47 -12.07 10.57 -9.19
C SER A 47 -10.97 10.54 -10.25
N MET A 48 -10.48 9.36 -10.64
CA MET A 48 -9.55 9.20 -11.77
C MET A 48 -10.26 9.43 -13.12
N SER A 49 -11.47 8.87 -13.29
CA SER A 49 -12.25 9.02 -14.52
C SER A 49 -12.52 10.50 -14.84
N THR A 50 -12.94 11.25 -13.82
CA THR A 50 -13.26 12.69 -13.92
C THR A 50 -12.06 13.64 -13.83
N GLY A 51 -10.85 13.13 -13.56
CA GLY A 51 -9.63 13.95 -13.49
C GLY A 51 -9.43 14.75 -12.19
N VAL A 52 -10.19 14.42 -11.13
CA VAL A 52 -9.98 14.97 -9.79
C VAL A 52 -8.60 14.55 -9.26
N ILE A 53 -8.17 13.32 -9.54
CA ILE A 53 -6.83 12.80 -9.23
C ILE A 53 -6.18 12.22 -10.49
N ASP A 54 -4.86 12.29 -10.54
CA ASP A 54 -4.04 11.82 -11.67
C ASP A 54 -3.61 10.35 -11.50
N GLY A 55 -3.72 9.84 -10.30
CA GLY A 55 -3.34 8.47 -9.96
C GLY A 55 -3.69 8.08 -8.53
N VAL A 56 -3.32 6.85 -8.19
CA VAL A 56 -3.50 6.27 -6.87
C VAL A 56 -2.26 5.50 -6.45
N TYR A 57 -1.90 5.66 -5.19
CA TYR A 57 -0.94 4.82 -4.52
C TYR A 57 -1.67 3.69 -3.78
N THR A 58 -1.47 2.46 -4.26
CA THR A 58 -2.04 1.21 -3.70
C THR A 58 -1.37 0.02 -4.39
N ASP A 59 -1.50 -1.19 -3.83
CA ASP A 59 -1.01 -2.42 -4.43
C ASP A 59 -1.84 -2.86 -5.66
N ALA A 60 -1.29 -3.71 -6.52
CA ALA A 60 -1.94 -4.09 -7.78
C ALA A 60 -3.12 -5.07 -7.64
N SER A 61 -3.30 -5.71 -6.48
CA SER A 61 -4.39 -6.70 -6.29
C SER A 61 -5.78 -6.07 -6.39
N VAL A 62 -5.88 -4.74 -6.24
CA VAL A 62 -7.14 -4.00 -6.30
C VAL A 62 -7.56 -3.57 -7.72
N LEU A 63 -6.70 -3.79 -8.73
CA LEU A 63 -6.95 -3.37 -10.12
C LEU A 63 -8.28 -3.90 -10.66
N GLN A 64 -8.60 -5.16 -10.38
CA GLN A 64 -9.81 -5.81 -10.88
C GLN A 64 -11.03 -5.51 -9.99
N SER A 65 -10.89 -5.68 -8.67
CA SER A 65 -12.00 -5.58 -7.72
C SER A 65 -12.65 -4.20 -7.68
N PHE A 66 -11.85 -3.14 -7.90
CA PHE A 66 -12.34 -1.75 -7.99
C PHE A 66 -12.38 -1.22 -9.43
N LYS A 67 -12.19 -2.09 -10.43
CA LYS A 67 -12.15 -1.74 -11.85
C LYS A 67 -11.14 -0.63 -12.19
N LEU A 68 -10.11 -0.46 -11.36
CA LEU A 68 -9.08 0.57 -11.57
C LEU A 68 -8.24 0.29 -12.81
N ASN A 69 -8.25 -0.95 -13.30
CA ASN A 69 -7.71 -1.27 -14.61
C ASN A 69 -8.31 -0.37 -15.69
N GLU A 70 -9.62 -0.08 -15.70
CA GLU A 70 -10.27 0.71 -16.77
C GLU A 70 -9.76 2.16 -16.84
N VAL A 71 -9.37 2.75 -15.71
CA VAL A 71 -8.95 4.15 -15.58
C VAL A 71 -7.44 4.35 -15.37
N THR A 72 -6.67 3.27 -15.40
CA THR A 72 -5.20 3.29 -15.24
C THR A 72 -4.54 2.84 -16.53
N GLN A 73 -3.50 3.54 -16.98
CA GLN A 73 -2.64 3.10 -18.09
C GLN A 73 -1.25 2.63 -17.64
N TYR A 74 -0.78 3.14 -16.50
CA TYR A 74 0.57 2.85 -15.99
C TYR A 74 0.58 2.36 -14.56
N VAL A 75 1.35 1.31 -14.29
CA VAL A 75 1.71 0.87 -12.94
C VAL A 75 3.21 0.90 -12.77
N THR A 76 3.72 1.79 -11.91
CA THR A 76 5.16 1.85 -11.57
C THR A 76 5.44 1.07 -10.29
N LYS A 77 6.50 0.25 -10.29
CA LYS A 77 6.99 -0.54 -9.15
C LYS A 77 8.52 -0.50 -9.04
N GLY A 78 9.07 -1.06 -7.95
CA GLY A 78 10.51 -1.26 -7.75
C GLY A 78 11.15 -0.37 -6.68
N MET A 79 10.43 0.64 -6.19
CA MET A 79 10.80 1.42 -5.00
C MET A 79 10.31 0.77 -3.71
N HIS A 80 10.89 1.16 -2.58
CA HIS A 80 10.33 0.83 -1.26
C HIS A 80 8.94 1.46 -1.13
N SER A 81 8.01 0.64 -0.64
CA SER A 81 6.60 1.00 -0.50
C SER A 81 6.23 1.04 0.98
N ALA A 82 5.35 1.95 1.36
CA ALA A 82 4.61 1.81 2.60
C ALA A 82 3.73 0.55 2.53
N LEU A 83 3.63 -0.15 3.65
CA LEU A 83 2.69 -1.25 3.84
C LEU A 83 1.49 -0.73 4.62
N SER A 84 0.29 -1.18 4.24
CA SER A 84 -0.92 -0.95 5.00
C SER A 84 -1.27 -2.26 5.72
N PRO A 85 -1.13 -2.35 7.05
CA PRO A 85 -1.47 -3.57 7.77
C PRO A 85 -2.97 -3.85 7.68
N GLN A 86 -3.31 -5.13 7.54
CA GLN A 86 -4.69 -5.61 7.60
C GLN A 86 -4.86 -6.42 8.87
N PHE A 87 -5.98 -6.21 9.56
CA PHE A 87 -6.24 -6.87 10.83
C PHE A 87 -7.53 -7.68 10.74
N LEU A 88 -7.44 -8.95 11.13
CA LEU A 88 -8.61 -9.74 11.50
C LEU A 88 -8.82 -9.58 13.00
N ILE A 89 -9.93 -8.97 13.40
CA ILE A 89 -10.24 -8.66 14.79
C ILE A 89 -11.59 -9.26 15.18
N MET A 90 -11.69 -9.72 16.42
CA MET A 90 -12.93 -10.23 17.01
C MET A 90 -13.25 -9.43 18.26
N ASN A 91 -14.54 -9.16 18.49
CA ASN A 91 -15.01 -8.57 19.74
C ASN A 91 -14.69 -9.50 20.92
N ARG A 92 -14.23 -8.92 22.03
CA ARG A 92 -13.79 -9.68 23.20
C ARG A 92 -14.91 -10.48 23.87
N ASP A 93 -16.07 -9.88 24.07
CA ASP A 93 -17.20 -10.55 24.71
C ASP A 93 -17.70 -11.72 23.84
N SER A 94 -17.70 -11.52 22.52
CA SER A 94 -18.01 -12.58 21.55
C SER A 94 -17.02 -13.74 21.63
N TRP A 95 -15.72 -13.44 21.79
CA TRP A 95 -14.69 -14.46 22.00
C TRP A 95 -14.87 -15.19 23.32
N GLU A 96 -15.11 -14.46 24.41
CA GLU A 96 -15.29 -15.02 25.75
C GLU A 96 -16.53 -15.93 25.82
N GLY A 97 -17.58 -15.59 25.08
CA GLY A 97 -18.81 -16.37 24.94
C GLY A 97 -18.69 -17.64 24.09
N LEU A 98 -17.57 -17.87 23.38
CA LEU A 98 -17.32 -19.14 22.71
C LEU A 98 -17.04 -20.26 23.72
N ASP A 99 -17.54 -21.46 23.43
CA ASP A 99 -17.15 -22.67 24.13
C ASP A 99 -15.70 -23.08 23.81
N GLU A 100 -15.20 -24.10 24.50
CA GLU A 100 -13.81 -24.56 24.31
C GLU A 100 -13.52 -25.00 22.87
N ALA A 101 -14.48 -25.67 22.24
CA ALA A 101 -14.35 -26.12 20.86
C ALA A 101 -14.25 -24.94 19.89
N GLY A 102 -15.08 -23.90 20.06
CA GLY A 102 -15.06 -22.68 19.28
C GLY A 102 -13.74 -21.91 19.45
N LYS A 103 -13.27 -21.73 20.68
CA LYS A 103 -11.98 -21.07 20.97
C LYS A 103 -10.81 -21.83 20.35
N ALA A 104 -10.81 -23.17 20.44
CA ALA A 104 -9.79 -24.02 19.84
C ALA A 104 -9.80 -23.91 18.31
N ALA A 105 -10.98 -23.95 17.68
CA ALA A 105 -11.11 -23.81 16.23
C ALA A 105 -10.61 -22.46 15.73
N MET A 106 -11.00 -21.36 16.39
CA MET A 106 -10.57 -20.02 16.01
C MET A 106 -9.06 -19.82 16.21
N THR A 107 -8.49 -20.29 17.32
CA THR A 107 -7.03 -20.24 17.54
C THR A 107 -6.29 -21.02 16.47
N LYS A 108 -6.79 -22.20 16.09
CA LYS A 108 -6.18 -23.05 15.05
C LYS A 108 -6.24 -22.40 13.66
N LEU A 109 -7.33 -21.71 13.34
CA LEU A 109 -7.56 -21.14 12.00
C LEU A 109 -6.92 -19.77 11.82
N THR A 110 -6.56 -19.07 12.90
CA THR A 110 -6.02 -17.70 12.87
C THR A 110 -4.54 -17.66 13.28
N GLY A 111 -3.98 -16.47 13.44
CA GLY A 111 -2.57 -16.30 13.83
C GLY A 111 -1.60 -16.29 12.63
N VAL A 112 -0.34 -16.64 12.89
CA VAL A 112 0.78 -16.43 11.94
C VAL A 112 0.55 -17.15 10.60
N GLU A 113 0.08 -18.40 10.62
CA GLU A 113 -0.15 -19.17 9.40
C GLU A 113 -1.24 -18.53 8.52
N MET A 114 -2.32 -18.02 9.13
CA MET A 114 -3.35 -17.28 8.40
C MET A 114 -2.80 -15.98 7.83
N SER A 115 -1.99 -15.24 8.59
CA SER A 115 -1.35 -14.00 8.12
C SER A 115 -0.44 -14.24 6.92
N GLU A 116 0.40 -15.28 6.97
CA GLU A 116 1.27 -15.66 5.84
C GLU A 116 0.46 -16.11 4.63
N LYS A 117 -0.58 -16.92 4.85
CA LYS A 117 -1.49 -17.33 3.77
C LYS A 117 -2.18 -16.13 3.13
N GLY A 118 -2.67 -15.18 3.93
CA GLY A 118 -3.28 -13.94 3.46
C GLY A 118 -2.31 -13.10 2.62
N ARG A 119 -1.08 -12.92 3.12
CA ARG A 119 0.00 -12.23 2.39
C ARG A 119 0.29 -12.90 1.05
N LYS A 120 0.39 -14.23 1.01
CA LYS A 120 0.61 -14.99 -0.23
C LYS A 120 -0.54 -14.80 -1.22
N ILE A 121 -1.79 -14.94 -0.77
CA ILE A 121 -2.97 -14.74 -1.63
C ILE A 121 -2.96 -13.35 -2.25
N GLN A 122 -2.67 -12.31 -1.46
CA GLN A 122 -2.60 -10.94 -1.97
C GLN A 122 -1.48 -10.76 -3.00
N ALA A 123 -0.30 -11.33 -2.75
CA ALA A 123 0.82 -11.29 -3.69
C ALA A 123 0.50 -11.99 -5.02
N ASP A 124 -0.08 -13.20 -4.94
CA ASP A 124 -0.48 -13.98 -6.11
C ASP A 124 -1.55 -13.23 -6.93
N HIS A 125 -2.51 -12.58 -6.27
CA HIS A 125 -3.51 -11.73 -6.93
C HIS A 125 -2.88 -10.49 -7.59
N ALA A 126 -1.94 -9.83 -6.93
CA ALA A 126 -1.25 -8.68 -7.49
C ALA A 126 -0.45 -9.06 -8.74
N GLU A 127 0.26 -10.20 -8.72
CA GLU A 127 1.01 -10.70 -9.87
C GLU A 127 0.08 -11.04 -11.05
N ALA A 128 -0.99 -11.78 -10.79
CA ALA A 128 -1.99 -12.10 -11.81
C ALA A 128 -2.63 -10.84 -12.41
N ALA A 129 -2.93 -9.84 -11.56
CA ALA A 129 -3.49 -8.57 -12.01
C ALA A 129 -2.51 -7.79 -12.89
N LEU A 130 -1.22 -7.72 -12.54
CA LEU A 130 -0.19 -7.06 -13.35
C LEU A 130 0.01 -7.77 -14.70
N LYS A 131 -0.01 -9.10 -14.72
CA LYS A 131 0.08 -9.87 -15.96
C LYS A 131 -1.09 -9.54 -16.90
N ALA A 132 -2.32 -9.64 -16.39
CA ALA A 132 -3.52 -9.29 -17.15
C ALA A 132 -3.52 -7.80 -17.58
N PHE A 133 -2.95 -6.91 -16.77
CA PHE A 133 -2.80 -5.50 -17.10
C PHE A 133 -1.93 -5.32 -18.35
N THR A 134 -0.79 -6.01 -18.41
CA THR A 134 0.10 -5.97 -19.60
C THR A 134 -0.49 -6.64 -20.83
N GLU A 135 -1.20 -7.76 -20.68
CA GLU A 135 -1.87 -8.46 -21.80
C GLU A 135 -2.95 -7.59 -22.46
N ASN A 136 -3.53 -6.65 -21.71
CA ASN A 136 -4.48 -5.65 -22.23
C ASN A 136 -3.80 -4.39 -22.81
N GLY A 137 -2.50 -4.46 -23.12
CA GLY A 137 -1.75 -3.40 -23.79
C GLY A 137 -1.34 -2.23 -22.88
N LYS A 138 -1.41 -2.39 -21.56
CA LYS A 138 -1.05 -1.36 -20.58
C LYS A 138 0.35 -1.58 -20.02
N GLU A 139 0.96 -0.54 -19.47
CA GLU A 139 2.39 -0.57 -19.15
C GLU A 139 2.62 -0.77 -17.65
N VAL A 140 3.42 -1.79 -17.32
CA VAL A 140 4.01 -1.95 -15.99
C VAL A 140 5.46 -1.51 -16.05
N ILE A 141 5.76 -0.39 -15.38
CA ILE A 141 7.09 0.20 -15.32
C ILE A 141 7.80 -0.35 -14.09
N THR A 142 8.92 -1.02 -14.29
CA THR A 142 9.83 -1.38 -13.19
C THR A 142 10.96 -0.35 -13.17
N LEU A 143 11.08 0.40 -12.07
CA LEU A 143 12.18 1.36 -11.92
C LEU A 143 13.52 0.63 -11.98
N SER A 144 14.52 1.29 -12.58
CA SER A 144 15.91 0.86 -12.43
C SER A 144 16.35 0.99 -10.97
N GLU A 145 17.38 0.25 -10.57
CA GLU A 145 17.95 0.36 -9.22
C GLU A 145 18.35 1.81 -8.89
N THR A 146 18.91 2.53 -9.85
CA THR A 146 19.28 3.95 -9.71
C THR A 146 18.08 4.84 -9.42
N GLU A 147 16.98 4.68 -10.16
CA GLU A 147 15.77 5.48 -9.92
C GLU A 147 15.09 5.07 -8.62
N ALA A 148 14.95 3.77 -8.36
CA ALA A 148 14.41 3.26 -7.10
C ALA A 148 15.19 3.81 -5.88
N ALA A 149 16.52 3.87 -5.96
CA ALA A 149 17.35 4.43 -4.90
C ALA A 149 17.04 5.91 -4.62
N LYS A 150 16.70 6.71 -5.64
CA LYS A 150 16.27 8.12 -5.44
C LYS A 150 14.94 8.20 -4.69
N PHE A 151 13.95 7.39 -5.05
CA PHE A 151 12.68 7.30 -4.32
C PHE A 151 12.89 6.90 -2.85
N ASN A 152 13.74 5.90 -2.63
CA ASN A 152 14.05 5.41 -1.29
C ASN A 152 14.77 6.48 -0.47
N ALA A 153 15.76 7.17 -1.06
CA ALA A 153 16.49 8.24 -0.39
C ALA A 153 15.60 9.45 -0.03
N ALA A 154 14.70 9.83 -0.94
CA ALA A 154 13.77 10.96 -0.72
C ALA A 154 12.85 10.76 0.49
N SER A 155 12.54 9.50 0.81
CA SER A 155 11.63 9.12 1.90
C SER A 155 12.33 8.55 3.14
N ALA A 156 13.65 8.40 3.11
CA ALA A 156 14.42 7.70 4.15
C ALA A 156 14.21 8.29 5.55
N LYS A 157 14.11 9.63 5.65
CA LYS A 157 13.96 10.33 6.94
C LYS A 157 12.57 10.18 7.56
N LEU A 158 11.57 9.74 6.81
CA LEU A 158 10.20 9.62 7.33
C LEU A 158 10.12 8.54 8.42
N LEU A 159 10.90 7.45 8.29
CA LEU A 159 10.94 6.42 9.32
C LEU A 159 11.57 6.96 10.61
N ASP A 160 12.71 7.64 10.51
CA ASP A 160 13.41 8.21 11.67
C ASP A 160 12.54 9.24 12.40
N GLN A 161 11.83 10.09 11.64
CA GLN A 161 10.86 11.05 12.19
C GLN A 161 9.70 10.35 12.90
N ALA A 162 9.13 9.32 12.28
CA ALA A 162 8.03 8.55 12.88
C ALA A 162 8.47 7.84 14.17
N VAL A 163 9.68 7.28 14.19
CA VAL A 163 10.26 6.66 15.40
C VAL A 163 10.41 7.71 16.50
N ALA A 164 11.06 8.85 16.21
CA ALA A 164 11.27 9.91 17.19
C ALA A 164 9.94 10.46 17.76
N ASP A 165 8.95 10.70 16.91
CA ASP A 165 7.63 11.20 17.32
C ASP A 165 6.88 10.22 18.23
N LEU A 166 7.03 8.92 17.99
CA LEU A 166 6.41 7.86 18.79
C LEU A 166 7.15 7.65 20.11
N GLU A 167 8.48 7.68 20.12
CA GLU A 167 9.30 7.60 21.34
C GLU A 167 9.06 8.79 22.27
N ALA A 168 8.90 10.00 21.72
CA ALA A 168 8.49 11.17 22.49
C ALA A 168 7.13 11.00 23.19
N LYS A 169 6.30 10.07 22.71
CA LYS A 169 5.00 9.70 23.31
C LYS A 169 5.08 8.46 24.20
N GLY A 170 6.29 7.98 24.49
CA GLY A 170 6.52 6.79 25.33
C GLY A 170 6.28 5.45 24.62
N VAL A 171 6.14 5.45 23.28
CA VAL A 171 6.02 4.22 22.50
C VAL A 171 7.41 3.73 22.13
N LYS A 172 7.72 2.45 22.39
CA LYS A 172 9.02 1.83 22.07
C LYS A 172 9.21 1.56 20.56
N ALA A 173 9.08 2.58 19.72
CA ALA A 173 9.01 2.43 18.28
C ALA A 173 10.25 1.76 17.67
N GLN A 174 11.44 2.04 18.20
CA GLN A 174 12.68 1.42 17.73
C GLN A 174 12.72 -0.10 17.94
N ASP A 175 12.11 -0.61 19.03
CA ASP A 175 12.00 -2.05 19.29
C ASP A 175 11.14 -2.71 18.20
N PHE A 176 10.02 -2.09 17.82
CA PHE A 176 9.16 -2.58 16.74
C PHE A 176 9.88 -2.59 15.39
N VAL A 177 10.59 -1.51 15.05
CA VAL A 177 11.37 -1.44 13.80
C VAL A 177 12.45 -2.52 13.75
N SER A 178 13.12 -2.77 14.87
CA SER A 178 14.17 -3.79 14.96
C SER A 178 13.60 -5.20 14.81
N ALA A 179 12.41 -5.47 15.37
CA ALA A 179 11.72 -6.75 15.23
C ALA A 179 11.25 -7.02 13.78
N LEU A 180 10.86 -5.98 13.04
CA LEU A 180 10.39 -6.11 11.65
C LEU A 180 11.51 -6.28 10.61
N LYS A 181 12.77 -6.05 11.00
CA LYS A 181 13.94 -6.18 10.11
C LYS A 181 14.66 -7.54 10.22
N GLN A 182 14.25 -8.40 11.14
CA GLN A 182 14.74 -9.77 11.29
C GLN A 182 14.04 -10.70 10.32
#